data_AF-A0A522MCW0-F1
#
_entry.id   AF-A0A522MCW0-F1
#
_cell.length_a   1.000
_cell.length_b   1.000
_cell.length_c   1.000
_cell.angle_alpha   90.00
_cell.angle_beta   90.00
_cell.angle_gamma   90.00
#
_symmetry.space_group_name_H-M   'P 1'
#
loop_
_entity.id
_entity.type
_entity.pdbx_description
1 polymer ?
#
loop_
_entity_poly.entity_id
_entity_poly.type
_entity_poly.pdbx_seq_one_letter_code
_entity_poly.pdbx_strand_id
1 'polypeptide(L)'
;MTPRDYALLAQEAYNAAPDIGKADSASRAIVRQTAAGLVIAFRGSDDEESWLTDFDIELVDVPGAGKVHGGFWRAWKAIGVGVLAAIDGKPVTLVGHSLGGALALMAAIEMTISGNPPAAVYGFEAPCVSPETSVVELLANVQVKLYRKGLDIVPILPPGWPPAAPLIGIGKPELPVINTLDHKLAGVIEALPAVEPIAV
;
A
#
# COMPACT_ATOMS: atom_id res chain seq x y z
N MET A 1 -14.07 -9.62 -5.75
CA MET A 1 -12.98 -8.99 -6.52
C MET A 1 -11.71 -9.75 -6.23
N THR A 2 -10.90 -9.96 -7.25
CA THR A 2 -9.61 -10.66 -7.17
C THR A 2 -8.49 -9.68 -6.78
N PRO A 3 -7.32 -10.18 -6.34
CA PRO A 3 -6.13 -9.34 -6.17
C PRO A 3 -5.75 -8.56 -7.44
N ARG A 4 -5.96 -9.15 -8.63
CA ARG A 4 -5.70 -8.48 -9.92
C ARG A 4 -6.61 -7.26 -10.11
N ASP A 5 -7.87 -7.35 -9.70
CA ASP A 5 -8.80 -6.21 -9.79
C ASP A 5 -8.34 -5.04 -8.90
N TYR A 6 -7.82 -5.33 -7.70
CA TYR A 6 -7.25 -4.30 -6.84
C TYR A 6 -5.95 -3.73 -7.41
N ALA A 7 -5.10 -4.53 -8.05
CA ALA A 7 -3.90 -4.03 -8.73
C ALA A 7 -4.26 -3.10 -9.91
N LEU A 8 -5.35 -3.37 -10.62
CA LEU A 8 -5.88 -2.47 -11.66
C LEU A 8 -6.38 -1.14 -11.08
N LEU A 9 -7.01 -1.15 -9.89
CA LEU A 9 -7.37 0.09 -9.18
C LEU A 9 -6.14 0.87 -8.70
N ALA A 10 -5.08 0.17 -8.26
CA ALA A 10 -3.81 0.81 -7.96
C ALA A 10 -3.22 1.49 -9.20
N GLN A 11 -3.33 0.86 -10.39
CA GLN A 11 -2.89 1.44 -11.66
C GLN A 11 -3.75 2.63 -12.07
N GLU A 12 -5.07 2.55 -11.88
CA GLU A 12 -5.96 3.68 -12.16
C GLU A 12 -5.58 4.92 -11.35
N ALA A 13 -5.14 4.76 -10.09
CA ALA A 13 -4.69 5.87 -9.26
C ALA A 13 -3.48 6.65 -9.85
N TYR A 14 -2.70 6.05 -10.75
CA TYR A 14 -1.65 6.76 -11.48
C TYR A 14 -2.18 7.63 -12.62
N ASN A 15 -3.24 7.17 -13.29
CA ASN A 15 -3.71 7.71 -14.56
C ASN A 15 -4.89 8.67 -14.41
N ALA A 16 -5.74 8.45 -13.42
CA ALA A 16 -6.92 9.27 -13.20
C ALA A 16 -6.58 10.59 -12.50
N ALA A 17 -7.44 11.60 -12.71
CA ALA A 17 -7.44 12.76 -11.84
C ALA A 17 -7.81 12.31 -10.40
N PRO A 18 -7.10 12.82 -9.37
CA PRO A 18 -7.39 12.41 -8.01
C PRO A 18 -8.72 12.97 -7.51
N ASP A 19 -9.47 12.15 -6.77
CA ASP A 19 -10.66 12.61 -6.04
C ASP A 19 -10.25 13.33 -4.75
N ILE A 20 -9.10 12.97 -4.18
CA ILE A 20 -8.56 13.51 -2.94
C ILE A 20 -7.06 13.82 -3.12
N GLY A 21 -6.66 15.01 -2.68
CA GLY A 21 -5.31 15.53 -2.85
C GLY A 21 -5.18 16.39 -4.11
N LYS A 22 -3.97 16.86 -4.40
CA LYS A 22 -3.69 17.68 -5.60
C LYS A 22 -3.09 16.82 -6.71
N ALA A 23 -3.38 17.17 -7.96
CA ALA A 23 -2.90 16.42 -9.11
C ALA A 23 -1.36 16.40 -9.22
N ASP A 24 -0.68 17.44 -8.75
CA ASP A 24 0.78 17.57 -8.74
C ASP A 24 1.44 17.03 -7.46
N SER A 25 0.66 16.47 -6.52
CA SER A 25 1.16 15.93 -5.25
C SER A 25 1.31 14.41 -5.32
N ALA A 26 2.36 13.88 -4.70
CA ALA A 26 2.50 12.44 -4.47
C ALA A 26 1.43 11.90 -3.50
N SER A 27 0.95 12.75 -2.57
CA SER A 27 -0.15 12.42 -1.66
C SER A 27 -1.48 12.65 -2.37
N ARG A 28 -2.00 11.61 -3.03
CA ARG A 28 -3.30 11.63 -3.69
C ARG A 28 -3.94 10.25 -3.78
N ALA A 29 -5.26 10.23 -3.86
CA ALA A 29 -6.05 9.02 -3.92
C ALA A 29 -7.27 9.17 -4.82
N ILE A 30 -7.77 8.03 -5.30
CA ILE A 30 -9.07 7.91 -5.96
C ILE A 30 -10.02 7.10 -5.09
N VAL A 31 -11.31 7.41 -5.20
CA VAL A 31 -12.40 6.76 -4.47
C VAL A 31 -13.29 6.03 -5.47
N ARG A 32 -13.46 4.72 -5.31
CA ARG A 32 -14.25 3.91 -6.23
C ARG A 32 -15.26 3.06 -5.47
N GLN A 33 -16.52 3.11 -5.91
CA GLN A 33 -17.53 2.16 -5.50
C GLN A 33 -17.45 0.94 -6.42
N THR A 34 -17.22 -0.23 -5.84
CA THR A 34 -17.11 -1.49 -6.57
C THR A 34 -18.19 -2.47 -6.12
N ALA A 35 -18.30 -3.61 -6.81
CA ALA A 35 -19.17 -4.70 -6.38
C ALA A 35 -18.74 -5.33 -5.03
N ALA A 36 -17.48 -5.17 -4.61
CA ALA A 36 -16.98 -5.66 -3.32
C ALA A 36 -17.07 -4.61 -2.19
N GLY A 37 -17.52 -3.38 -2.50
CA GLY A 37 -17.61 -2.28 -1.53
C GLY A 37 -16.80 -1.05 -1.94
N LEU A 38 -16.64 -0.14 -0.99
CA LEU A 38 -15.86 1.09 -1.17
C LEU A 38 -14.38 0.74 -1.22
N VAL A 39 -13.68 1.27 -2.21
CA VAL A 39 -12.23 1.14 -2.37
C VAL A 39 -11.61 2.52 -2.43
N ILE A 40 -10.53 2.73 -1.68
CA ILE A 40 -9.67 3.91 -1.80
C ILE A 40 -8.30 3.43 -2.28
N ALA A 41 -7.94 3.87 -3.48
CA ALA A 41 -6.65 3.54 -4.08
C ALA A 41 -5.72 4.75 -4.01
N PHE A 42 -4.59 4.56 -3.35
CA PHE A 42 -3.53 5.54 -3.23
C PHE A 42 -2.54 5.37 -4.36
N ARG A 43 -2.13 6.50 -4.93
CA ARG A 43 -1.10 6.51 -5.96
C ARG A 43 0.29 6.38 -5.33
N GLY A 44 1.22 5.70 -6.02
CA GLY A 44 2.64 5.79 -5.72
C GLY A 44 3.38 6.92 -6.43
N SER A 45 4.70 6.80 -6.49
CA SER A 45 5.61 7.81 -7.04
C SER A 45 5.69 7.73 -8.56
N ASP A 46 5.88 8.87 -9.25
CA ASP A 46 6.20 8.88 -10.69
C ASP A 46 7.63 8.43 -10.98
N ASP A 47 8.50 8.57 -9.98
CA ASP A 47 9.91 8.29 -10.07
C ASP A 47 10.33 7.46 -8.86
N GLU A 48 10.06 6.16 -8.97
CA GLU A 48 10.33 5.18 -7.91
C GLU A 48 11.84 4.95 -7.74
N GLU A 49 12.63 5.07 -8.82
CA GLU A 49 14.09 4.93 -8.76
C GLU A 49 14.73 6.09 -8.00
N SER A 50 14.35 7.34 -8.29
CA SER A 50 14.83 8.49 -7.51
C SER A 50 14.39 8.42 -6.05
N TRP A 51 13.16 7.94 -5.81
CA TRP A 51 12.67 7.76 -4.44
C TRP A 51 13.50 6.73 -3.66
N LEU A 52 13.93 5.64 -4.30
CA LEU A 52 14.79 4.62 -3.68
C LEU A 52 16.20 5.14 -3.37
N THR A 53 16.74 6.03 -4.19
CA THR A 53 18.09 6.59 -3.98
C THR A 53 18.11 7.69 -2.91
N ASP A 54 17.05 8.49 -2.81
CA ASP A 54 16.93 9.62 -1.88
C ASP A 54 16.18 9.24 -0.59
N PHE A 55 16.11 7.96 -0.28
CA PHE A 55 15.30 7.40 0.79
C PHE A 55 15.88 7.73 2.19
N ASP A 56 15.65 8.96 2.64
CA ASP A 56 15.97 9.41 3.99
C ASP A 56 14.95 8.88 5.00
N ILE A 57 15.46 8.14 5.99
CA ILE A 57 14.65 7.50 7.03
C ILE A 57 14.60 8.42 8.24
N GLU A 58 13.47 9.11 8.38
CA GLU A 58 13.07 9.75 9.62
C GLU A 58 11.99 8.90 10.30
N LEU A 59 12.12 8.66 11.60
CA LEU A 59 11.10 7.95 12.39
C LEU A 59 10.25 8.95 13.16
N VAL A 60 8.93 8.77 13.11
CA VAL A 60 7.98 9.51 13.93
C VAL A 60 7.26 8.57 14.88
N ASP A 61 7.01 9.03 16.10
CA ASP A 61 6.26 8.29 17.10
C ASP A 61 4.75 8.50 16.88
N VAL A 62 4.02 7.42 16.64
CA VAL A 62 2.56 7.43 16.48
C VAL A 62 1.95 6.71 17.68
N PRO A 63 1.26 7.44 18.58
CA PRO A 63 0.62 6.84 19.74
C PRO A 63 -0.32 5.69 19.35
N GLY A 64 -0.09 4.49 19.91
CA GLY A 64 -0.84 3.28 19.60
C GLY A 64 -0.26 2.42 18.47
N ALA A 65 0.67 2.94 17.66
CA ALA A 65 1.42 2.17 16.65
C ALA A 65 2.89 1.93 17.03
N GLY A 66 3.51 2.87 17.75
CA GLY A 66 4.97 2.92 17.91
C GLY A 66 5.62 3.77 16.82
N LYS A 67 6.87 3.45 16.44
CA LYS A 67 7.61 4.24 15.44
C LYS A 67 7.25 3.84 14.02
N VAL A 68 6.98 4.82 13.18
CA VAL A 68 6.71 4.62 11.75
C VAL A 68 7.55 5.56 10.89
N HIS A 69 7.66 5.27 9.59
CA HIS A 69 8.34 6.13 8.64
C HIS A 69 7.68 7.51 8.54
N GLY A 70 8.40 8.55 8.91
CA GLY A 70 7.93 9.94 8.98
C GLY A 70 7.49 10.50 7.64
N GLY A 71 8.22 10.20 6.56
CA GLY A 71 7.84 10.57 5.19
C GLY A 71 6.45 10.05 4.80
N PHE A 72 6.21 8.74 4.96
CA PHE A 72 4.91 8.13 4.68
C PHE A 72 3.81 8.65 5.60
N TRP A 73 4.10 8.83 6.89
CA TRP A 73 3.12 9.37 7.83
C TRP A 73 2.70 10.79 7.44
N ARG A 74 3.65 11.68 7.12
CA ARG A 74 3.34 13.04 6.65
C ARG A 74 2.54 13.03 5.35
N ALA A 75 2.94 12.19 4.39
CA ALA A 75 2.22 12.04 3.13
C ALA A 75 0.78 11.57 3.34
N TRP A 76 0.56 10.64 4.26
CA TRP A 76 -0.78 10.22 4.67
C TRP A 76 -1.54 11.36 5.34
N LYS A 77 -0.96 12.02 6.35
CA LYS A 77 -1.62 13.12 7.09
C LYS A 77 -2.03 14.29 6.18
N ALA A 78 -1.32 14.52 5.08
CA ALA A 78 -1.67 15.56 4.10
C ALA A 78 -3.04 15.34 3.42
N ILE A 79 -3.48 14.08 3.27
CA ILE A 79 -4.76 13.73 2.63
C ILE A 79 -5.75 12.99 3.56
N GLY A 80 -5.30 12.58 4.74
CA GLY A 80 -6.05 11.69 5.63
C GLY A 80 -7.42 12.22 6.02
N VAL A 81 -7.57 13.53 6.24
CA VAL A 81 -8.89 14.13 6.54
C VAL A 81 -9.87 13.93 5.38
N GLY A 82 -9.44 14.15 4.14
CA GLY A 82 -10.29 13.95 2.97
C GLY A 82 -10.63 12.48 2.75
N VAL A 83 -9.66 11.59 3.00
CA VAL A 83 -9.85 10.14 2.90
C VAL A 83 -10.87 9.65 3.93
N LEU A 84 -10.70 10.01 5.21
CA LEU A 84 -11.62 9.61 6.27
C LEU A 84 -13.03 10.18 6.07
N ALA A 85 -13.14 11.40 5.54
CA ALA A 85 -14.42 11.99 5.16
C ALA A 85 -15.10 11.23 4.00
N ALA A 86 -14.34 10.77 3.00
CA ALA A 86 -14.88 9.97 1.91
C ALA A 86 -15.29 8.56 2.34
N ILE A 87 -14.60 7.98 3.34
CA ILE A 87 -14.97 6.71 3.94
C ILE A 87 -16.30 6.82 4.67
N ASP A 88 -16.54 7.92 5.39
CA ASP A 88 -17.82 8.20 6.05
C ASP A 88 -18.28 7.04 6.96
N GLY A 89 -17.32 6.42 7.67
CA GLY A 89 -17.53 5.27 8.55
C GLY A 89 -17.94 3.95 7.86
N LYS A 90 -17.98 3.90 6.52
CA LYS A 90 -18.35 2.69 5.78
C LYS A 90 -17.18 1.70 5.75
N PRO A 91 -17.44 0.38 5.67
CA PRO A 91 -16.40 -0.60 5.39
C PRO A 91 -15.66 -0.24 4.09
N VAL A 92 -14.34 -0.17 4.17
CA VAL A 92 -13.48 0.25 3.05
C VAL A 92 -12.33 -0.71 2.87
N THR A 93 -11.96 -0.94 1.61
CA THR A 93 -10.71 -1.60 1.24
C THR A 93 -9.70 -0.54 0.79
N LEU A 94 -8.51 -0.57 1.37
CA LEU A 94 -7.42 0.34 1.04
C LEU A 94 -6.44 -0.35 0.08
N VAL A 95 -6.00 0.35 -0.95
CA VAL A 95 -5.21 -0.24 -2.03
C VAL A 95 -4.08 0.68 -2.44
N GLY A 96 -2.92 0.14 -2.81
CA GLY A 96 -1.88 0.95 -3.43
C GLY A 96 -0.67 0.16 -3.91
N HIS A 97 0.10 0.78 -4.79
CA HIS A 97 1.38 0.29 -5.30
C HIS A 97 2.54 1.11 -4.73
N SER A 98 3.67 0.50 -4.41
CA SER A 98 4.89 1.21 -3.98
C SER A 98 4.58 2.19 -2.82
N LEU A 99 4.90 3.47 -2.96
CA LEU A 99 4.51 4.54 -2.01
C LEU A 99 3.01 4.54 -1.69
N GLY A 100 2.13 4.29 -2.67
CA GLY A 100 0.69 4.20 -2.44
C GLY A 100 0.33 3.04 -1.50
N GLY A 101 1.06 1.92 -1.58
CA GLY A 101 0.92 0.81 -0.64
C GLY A 101 1.33 1.20 0.78
N ALA A 102 2.39 2.01 0.93
CA ALA A 102 2.78 2.56 2.22
C ALA A 102 1.70 3.50 2.79
N LEU A 103 1.10 4.36 1.97
CA LEU A 103 -0.01 5.23 2.38
C LEU A 103 -1.25 4.42 2.80
N ALA A 104 -1.56 3.34 2.11
CA ALA A 104 -2.65 2.44 2.48
C ALA A 104 -2.42 1.81 3.87
N LEU A 105 -1.18 1.42 4.19
CA LEU A 105 -0.82 0.92 5.52
C LEU A 105 -0.89 2.02 6.59
N MET A 106 -0.41 3.23 6.30
CA MET A 106 -0.49 4.37 7.22
C MET A 106 -1.95 4.72 7.56
N ALA A 107 -2.82 4.70 6.55
CA ALA A 107 -4.25 4.86 6.72
C ALA A 107 -4.85 3.76 7.60
N ALA A 108 -4.50 2.49 7.34
CA ALA A 108 -4.97 1.36 8.14
C ALA A 108 -4.53 1.45 9.61
N ILE A 109 -3.30 1.91 9.87
CA ILE A 109 -2.78 2.15 11.22
C ILE A 109 -3.64 3.21 11.94
N GLU A 110 -3.83 4.40 11.35
CA GLU A 110 -4.62 5.47 11.97
C GLU A 110 -6.08 5.04 12.19
N MET A 111 -6.67 4.37 11.21
CA MET A 111 -8.04 3.84 11.29
C MET A 111 -8.21 2.82 12.41
N THR A 112 -7.26 1.89 12.56
CA THR A 112 -7.30 0.84 13.59
C THR A 112 -7.14 1.43 14.99
N ILE A 113 -6.21 2.39 15.17
CA ILE A 113 -6.04 3.11 16.44
C ILE A 113 -7.30 3.89 16.82
N SER A 114 -7.98 4.46 15.81
CA SER A 114 -9.22 5.21 16.00
C SER A 114 -10.45 4.32 16.21
N GLY A 115 -10.28 3.00 16.29
CA GLY A 115 -11.37 2.05 16.54
C GLY A 115 -12.24 1.73 15.32
N ASN A 116 -11.84 2.17 14.12
CA ASN A 116 -12.57 1.94 12.87
C ASN A 116 -11.65 1.29 11.82
N PRO A 117 -11.14 0.06 12.07
CA PRO A 117 -10.21 -0.59 11.15
C PRO A 117 -10.81 -0.76 9.75
N PRO A 118 -9.99 -0.68 8.68
CA PRO A 118 -10.47 -0.96 7.33
C PRO A 118 -10.88 -2.44 7.20
N ALA A 119 -11.73 -2.74 6.23
CA ALA A 119 -12.13 -4.12 5.94
C ALA A 119 -10.94 -4.95 5.41
N ALA A 120 -10.11 -4.34 4.55
CA ALA A 120 -8.90 -4.96 4.03
C ALA A 120 -7.88 -3.93 3.53
N VAL A 121 -6.63 -4.37 3.40
CA VAL A 121 -5.54 -3.64 2.75
C VAL A 121 -4.91 -4.53 1.68
N TYR A 122 -4.80 -4.03 0.45
CA TYR A 122 -4.08 -4.68 -0.64
C TYR A 122 -2.89 -3.80 -1.05
N GLY A 123 -1.69 -4.18 -0.59
CA GLY A 123 -0.45 -3.52 -0.95
C GLY A 123 0.27 -4.29 -2.05
N PHE A 124 0.59 -3.62 -3.14
CA PHE A 124 1.42 -4.17 -4.21
C PHE A 124 2.79 -3.54 -4.10
N GLU A 125 3.78 -4.35 -3.77
CA GLU A 125 5.18 -3.91 -3.68
C GLU A 125 5.38 -2.74 -2.70
N ALA A 126 4.58 -2.74 -1.63
CA ALA A 126 4.64 -1.72 -0.59
C ALA A 126 5.94 -1.85 0.22
N PRO A 127 6.67 -0.75 0.47
CA PRO A 127 7.83 -0.78 1.36
C PRO A 127 7.42 -1.02 2.81
N CYS A 128 8.38 -1.45 3.64
CA CYS A 128 8.21 -1.56 5.07
C CYS A 128 7.99 -0.17 5.70
N VAL A 129 7.00 -0.09 6.59
CA VAL A 129 6.51 1.19 7.12
C VAL A 129 6.94 1.49 8.56
N SER A 130 7.48 0.49 9.26
CA SER A 130 7.94 0.58 10.65
C SER A 130 9.07 -0.42 10.91
N PRO A 131 10.05 -0.06 11.77
CA PRO A 131 11.04 -1.02 12.27
C PRO A 131 10.49 -1.93 13.39
N GLU A 132 9.32 -1.59 13.96
CA GLU A 132 8.77 -2.23 15.15
C GLU A 132 7.68 -3.25 14.78
N THR A 133 7.58 -4.33 15.56
CA THR A 133 6.54 -5.36 15.35
C THR A 133 5.17 -4.94 15.81
N SER A 134 5.06 -3.84 16.57
CA SER A 134 3.80 -3.27 17.05
C SER A 134 2.81 -2.95 15.93
N VAL A 135 3.29 -2.57 14.74
CA VAL A 135 2.44 -2.37 13.55
C VAL A 135 1.85 -3.70 13.07
N VAL A 136 2.64 -4.77 13.08
CA VAL A 136 2.17 -6.12 12.71
C VAL A 136 1.10 -6.59 13.70
N GLU A 137 1.32 -6.38 14.99
CA GLU A 137 0.38 -6.73 16.06
C GLU A 137 -0.91 -5.91 15.97
N LEU A 138 -0.79 -4.60 15.71
CA LEU A 138 -1.93 -3.69 15.55
C LEU A 138 -2.83 -4.12 14.39
N LEU A 139 -2.24 -4.52 13.27
CA LEU A 139 -2.96 -4.92 12.05
C LEU A 139 -3.32 -6.41 12.00
N ALA A 140 -3.03 -7.19 13.06
CA ALA A 140 -3.23 -8.64 13.06
C ALA A 140 -4.69 -9.08 12.82
N ASN A 141 -5.66 -8.24 13.18
CA ASN A 141 -7.09 -8.48 12.96
C ASN A 141 -7.65 -7.81 11.69
N VAL A 142 -6.80 -7.14 10.92
CA VAL A 142 -7.15 -6.54 9.63
C VAL A 142 -6.72 -7.49 8.51
N GLN A 143 -7.53 -7.67 7.47
CA GLN A 143 -7.10 -8.44 6.31
C GLN A 143 -6.06 -7.65 5.50
N VAL A 144 -4.78 -7.83 5.82
CA VAL A 144 -3.67 -7.20 5.09
C VAL A 144 -3.03 -8.23 4.14
N LYS A 145 -3.09 -7.96 2.83
CA LYS A 145 -2.43 -8.76 1.78
C LYS A 145 -1.38 -7.93 1.08
N LEU A 146 -0.11 -8.29 1.27
CA LEU A 146 1.04 -7.62 0.66
C LEU A 146 1.64 -8.52 -0.41
N TYR A 147 1.70 -8.05 -1.65
CA TYR A 147 2.21 -8.80 -2.80
C TYR A 147 3.60 -8.33 -3.21
N ARG A 148 4.48 -9.27 -3.55
CA ARG A 148 5.82 -8.99 -4.07
C ARG A 148 6.04 -9.80 -5.34
N LYS A 149 6.31 -9.14 -6.47
CA LYS A 149 6.71 -9.86 -7.68
C LYS A 149 8.18 -10.25 -7.59
N GLY A 150 8.48 -11.49 -7.94
CA GLY A 150 9.86 -11.93 -8.16
C GLY A 150 10.80 -11.60 -6.99
N LEU A 151 11.84 -10.82 -7.27
CA LEU A 151 12.84 -10.36 -6.30
C LEU A 151 12.84 -8.82 -6.16
N ASP A 152 11.68 -8.17 -6.27
CA ASP A 152 11.58 -6.73 -6.08
C ASP A 152 12.20 -6.29 -4.74
N ILE A 153 13.03 -5.25 -4.76
CA ILE A 153 13.71 -4.69 -3.58
C ILE A 153 12.77 -3.90 -2.68
N VAL A 154 11.71 -3.28 -3.19
CA VAL A 154 10.93 -2.29 -2.42
C VAL A 154 10.30 -2.88 -1.15
N PRO A 155 9.69 -4.08 -1.18
CA PRO A 155 9.04 -4.66 0.01
C PRO A 155 9.97 -5.14 1.12
N ILE A 156 11.28 -4.99 0.93
CA ILE A 156 12.29 -5.29 1.95
C ILE A 156 13.10 -4.05 2.35
N LEU A 157 12.63 -2.86 1.95
CA LEU A 157 13.18 -1.57 2.34
C LEU A 157 12.26 -0.86 3.35
N PRO A 158 12.80 -0.16 4.36
CA PRO A 158 14.21 -0.11 4.72
C PRO A 158 14.82 -1.47 5.14
N PRO A 159 16.14 -1.72 4.94
CA PRO A 159 16.75 -2.98 5.33
C PRO A 159 16.59 -3.27 6.82
N GLY A 160 16.21 -4.50 7.15
CA GLY A 160 16.00 -4.95 8.54
C GLY A 160 14.64 -4.60 9.14
N TRP A 161 13.77 -3.88 8.41
CA TRP A 161 12.41 -3.61 8.86
C TRP A 161 11.48 -4.74 8.46
N PRO A 162 10.59 -5.20 9.35
CA PRO A 162 9.61 -6.22 9.00
C PRO A 162 8.51 -5.63 8.09
N PRO A 163 8.00 -6.40 7.11
CA PRO A 163 6.78 -6.03 6.42
C PRO A 163 5.61 -6.06 7.41
N ALA A 164 4.61 -5.19 7.20
CA ALA A 164 3.45 -5.08 8.11
C ALA A 164 2.56 -6.35 8.15
N ALA A 165 2.72 -7.24 7.17
CA ALA A 165 2.11 -8.56 7.09
C ALA A 165 2.99 -9.49 6.22
N PRO A 166 2.79 -10.82 6.25
CA PRO A 166 3.53 -11.74 5.41
C PRO A 166 3.45 -11.39 3.91
N LEU A 167 4.59 -11.41 3.22
CA LEU A 167 4.66 -11.14 1.79
C LEU A 167 4.17 -12.36 0.99
N ILE A 168 3.25 -12.11 0.07
CA ILE A 168 2.73 -13.08 -0.89
C ILE A 168 3.56 -12.95 -2.17
N GLY A 169 4.45 -13.91 -2.40
CA GLY A 169 5.26 -13.97 -3.62
C GLY A 169 4.42 -14.29 -4.85
N ILE A 170 4.62 -13.54 -5.93
CA ILE A 170 3.94 -13.76 -7.22
C ILE A 170 4.93 -13.69 -8.38
N GLY A 171 4.57 -14.31 -9.51
CA GLY A 171 5.35 -14.24 -10.74
C GLY A 171 6.74 -14.87 -10.62
N LYS A 172 7.55 -14.69 -11.67
CA LYS A 172 8.96 -15.06 -11.69
C LYS A 172 9.81 -13.78 -11.63
N PRO A 173 11.01 -13.82 -11.02
CA PRO A 173 11.93 -12.68 -11.04
C PRO A 173 12.40 -12.36 -12.46
N GLU A 174 12.48 -11.07 -12.79
CA GLU A 174 13.12 -10.61 -14.03
C GLU A 174 14.63 -10.92 -14.03
N LEU A 175 15.26 -10.89 -12.85
CA LEU A 175 16.68 -11.17 -12.64
C LEU A 175 16.88 -12.18 -11.52
N PRO A 176 17.98 -12.97 -11.52
CA PRO A 176 18.28 -13.92 -10.45
C PRO A 176 18.77 -13.26 -9.15
N VAL A 177 18.63 -11.94 -9.03
CA VAL A 177 19.07 -11.12 -7.91
C VAL A 177 18.02 -10.06 -7.57
N ILE A 178 18.11 -9.48 -6.38
CA ILE A 178 17.27 -8.35 -5.95
C ILE A 178 17.37 -7.21 -6.96
N ASN A 179 16.23 -6.66 -7.38
CA ASN A 179 16.18 -5.69 -8.48
C ASN A 179 14.96 -4.76 -8.38
N THR A 180 14.93 -3.71 -9.19
CA THR A 180 13.79 -2.78 -9.35
C THR A 180 12.96 -3.06 -10.60
N LEU A 181 13.38 -3.98 -11.48
CA LEU A 181 12.63 -4.32 -12.69
C LEU A 181 11.33 -5.06 -12.38
N ASP A 182 11.34 -5.87 -11.31
CA ASP A 182 10.17 -6.54 -10.77
C ASP A 182 9.13 -5.55 -10.23
N HIS A 183 9.55 -4.34 -9.81
CA HIS A 183 8.72 -3.30 -9.17
C HIS A 183 7.64 -2.67 -10.09
N LYS A 184 7.61 -3.05 -11.37
CA LYS A 184 6.68 -2.44 -12.32
C LYS A 184 5.29 -3.02 -12.09
N LEU A 185 4.34 -2.16 -11.70
CA LEU A 185 2.93 -2.53 -11.49
C LEU A 185 2.30 -3.30 -12.68
N ALA A 186 2.69 -3.01 -13.92
CA ALA A 186 2.24 -3.79 -15.08
C ALA A 186 2.61 -5.28 -14.96
N GLY A 187 3.85 -5.59 -14.57
CA GLY A 187 4.31 -6.96 -14.32
C GLY A 187 3.62 -7.60 -13.11
N VAL A 188 3.34 -6.82 -12.07
CA VAL A 188 2.53 -7.28 -10.91
C VAL A 188 1.14 -7.72 -11.38
N ILE A 189 0.45 -6.90 -12.17
CA ILE A 189 -0.89 -7.20 -12.69
C ILE A 189 -0.87 -8.47 -13.56
N GLU A 190 0.15 -8.64 -14.40
CA GLU A 190 0.32 -9.83 -15.23
C GLU A 190 0.54 -11.11 -14.40
N ALA A 191 1.32 -10.99 -13.31
CA ALA A 191 1.62 -12.10 -12.40
C ALA A 191 0.43 -12.53 -11.53
N LEU A 192 -0.61 -11.69 -11.40
CA LEU A 192 -1.80 -12.00 -10.61
C LEU A 192 -2.85 -12.75 -11.44
N PRO A 193 -3.44 -13.83 -10.89
CA PRO A 193 -4.45 -14.60 -11.59
C PRO A 193 -5.72 -13.77 -11.79
N ALA A 194 -6.34 -13.90 -12.95
CA ALA A 194 -7.59 -13.20 -13.29
C ALA A 194 -8.84 -13.81 -12.61
N VAL A 195 -8.72 -15.02 -12.06
CA VAL A 195 -9.78 -15.74 -11.35
C VAL A 195 -9.15 -16.35 -10.10
N GLU A 196 -9.85 -16.33 -8.96
CA GLU A 196 -9.38 -17.07 -7.79
C GLU A 196 -9.31 -18.57 -8.14
N PRO A 197 -8.21 -19.27 -7.81
CA PRO A 197 -8.18 -20.71 -8.00
C PRO A 197 -9.34 -21.32 -7.21
N ILE A 198 -10.17 -22.13 -7.90
CA ILE A 198 -11.23 -22.89 -7.26
C ILE A 198 -10.54 -23.75 -6.20
N ALA A 199 -10.89 -23.54 -4.93
CA ALA A 199 -10.46 -24.44 -3.86
C ALA A 199 -11.00 -25.84 -4.20
N VAL A 200 -10.11 -26.76 -4.54
CA VAL A 200 -10.41 -28.18 -4.74
C VAL A 200 -10.37 -28.89 -3.39
#